data_AF-A0A4Q4KF14-F1
#
_entry.id   AF-A0A4Q4KF14-F1
#
_cell.length_a   1.000
_cell.length_b   1.000
_cell.length_c   1.000
_cell.angle_alpha   90.00
_cell.angle_beta   90.00
_cell.angle_gamma   90.00
#
_symmetry.space_group_name_H-M   'P 1'
#
loop_
_entity.id
_entity.type
_entity.pdbx_description
1 polymer ?
#
loop_
_entity_poly.entity_id
_entity_poly.type
_entity_poly.pdbx_seq_one_letter_code
_entity_poly.pdbx_strand_id
1 'polypeptide(L)'
;MKREAKIIRYNEDKSIAICVDVKNATEILSYLGQSDKHKKKFRHICNLIFNRLKNRDLYDKEEINSKSKGVTAMKFFKGQSNDRIYCRELTLKDKTFVVITSELFEKKKSQKVKGKNRNIIEKVGSYEYEISE
;
A
#
# COMPACT_ATOMS: atom_id res chain seq x y z
N MET A 1 -13.86 3.70 8.83
CA MET A 1 -14.75 3.02 7.86
C MET A 1 -14.32 1.57 7.79
N LYS A 2 -15.21 0.64 8.16
CA LYS A 2 -14.91 -0.79 8.14
C LYS A 2 -14.81 -1.30 6.71
N ARG A 3 -13.78 -2.08 6.42
CA ARG A 3 -13.48 -2.70 5.12
C ARG A 3 -12.93 -4.11 5.34
N GLU A 4 -12.96 -4.92 4.31
CA GLU A 4 -12.34 -6.24 4.29
C GLU A 4 -11.07 -6.18 3.45
N ALA A 5 -10.02 -6.89 3.87
CA ALA A 5 -8.82 -7.07 3.09
C ALA A 5 -8.43 -8.54 3.00
N LYS A 6 -8.13 -8.99 1.78
CA LYS A 6 -7.72 -10.36 1.49
C LYS A 6 -6.20 -10.46 1.43
N ILE A 7 -5.64 -11.48 2.06
CA ILE A 7 -4.20 -11.75 1.96
C ILE A 7 -3.84 -12.22 0.55
N ILE A 8 -2.77 -11.66 -0.01
CA ILE A 8 -2.27 -12.04 -1.35
C ILE A 8 -0.85 -12.59 -1.33
N ARG A 9 -0.02 -12.25 -0.33
CA ARG A 9 1.33 -12.78 -0.16
C ARG A 9 1.74 -12.79 1.32
N TYR A 10 2.58 -13.76 1.66
CA TYR A 10 3.32 -13.80 2.92
C TYR A 10 4.83 -13.78 2.65
N ASN A 11 5.60 -13.40 3.68
CA ASN A 11 6.99 -13.82 3.78
C ASN A 11 7.10 -15.28 4.28
N GLU A 12 8.31 -15.82 4.32
CA GLU A 12 8.55 -17.25 4.58
C GLU A 12 8.02 -17.73 5.94
N ASP A 13 8.20 -16.93 7.00
CA ASP A 13 7.77 -17.25 8.36
C ASP A 13 6.34 -16.78 8.69
N LYS A 14 5.61 -16.26 7.69
CA LYS A 14 4.27 -15.67 7.81
C LYS A 14 4.15 -14.51 8.82
N SER A 15 5.26 -13.93 9.28
CA SER A 15 5.24 -12.78 10.19
C SER A 15 4.85 -11.46 9.50
N ILE A 16 4.89 -11.41 8.17
CA ILE A 16 4.51 -10.26 7.35
C ILE A 16 3.58 -10.69 6.21
N ALA A 17 2.43 -10.02 6.12
CA ALA A 17 1.45 -10.22 5.05
C ALA A 17 1.28 -8.96 4.20
N ILE A 18 1.14 -9.15 2.89
CA ILE A 18 0.60 -8.14 1.97
C ILE A 18 -0.84 -8.53 1.68
N CYS A 19 -1.76 -7.60 1.91
CA CYS A 19 -3.18 -7.76 1.65
C CYS A 19 -3.64 -6.77 0.59
N VAL A 20 -4.78 -7.05 -0.04
CA VAL A 20 -5.49 -6.13 -0.91
C VAL A 20 -6.85 -5.82 -0.33
N ASP A 21 -7.22 -4.54 -0.30
CA ASP A 21 -8.59 -4.13 0.03
C ASP A 21 -9.58 -4.76 -0.95
N VAL A 22 -10.59 -5.48 -0.45
CA VAL A 22 -11.53 -6.24 -1.29
C VAL A 22 -12.31 -5.32 -2.23
N LYS A 23 -12.76 -4.16 -1.74
CA LYS A 23 -13.57 -3.21 -2.51
C LYS A 23 -12.78 -2.58 -3.68
N ASN A 24 -11.48 -2.40 -3.53
CA ASN A 24 -10.60 -1.84 -4.55
C ASN A 24 -9.70 -2.91 -5.21
N ALA A 25 -9.95 -4.20 -4.94
CA ALA A 25 -9.07 -5.29 -5.36
C ALA A 25 -8.96 -5.41 -6.87
N THR A 26 -10.07 -5.31 -7.59
CA THR A 26 -10.08 -5.43 -9.06
C THR A 26 -9.16 -4.41 -9.72
N GLU A 27 -9.24 -3.14 -9.32
CA GLU A 27 -8.41 -2.06 -9.85
C GLU A 27 -6.94 -2.26 -9.49
N ILE A 28 -6.65 -2.55 -8.21
CA ILE A 28 -5.29 -2.71 -7.72
C ILE A 28 -4.61 -3.93 -8.36
N LEU A 29 -5.27 -5.08 -8.38
CA LEU A 29 -4.72 -6.32 -8.94
C LEU A 29 -4.53 -6.20 -10.46
N SER A 30 -5.46 -5.52 -11.16
CA SER A 30 -5.29 -5.19 -12.58
C SER A 30 -4.02 -4.36 -12.80
N TYR A 31 -3.84 -3.27 -12.05
CA TYR A 31 -2.64 -2.42 -12.14
C TYR A 31 -1.34 -3.19 -11.80
N LEU A 32 -1.35 -4.02 -10.76
CA LEU A 32 -0.20 -4.83 -10.38
C LEU A 32 0.15 -5.87 -11.46
N GLY A 33 -0.86 -6.38 -12.17
CA GLY A 33 -0.76 -7.40 -13.20
C GLY A 33 -0.58 -6.87 -14.63
N GLN A 34 -0.76 -5.56 -14.88
CA GLN A 34 -0.93 -5.03 -16.24
C GLN A 34 0.30 -5.18 -17.15
N SER A 35 1.50 -5.30 -16.58
CA SER A 35 2.69 -5.64 -17.35
C SER A 35 3.78 -6.27 -16.49
N ASP A 36 4.75 -6.92 -17.12
CA ASP A 36 5.90 -7.51 -16.42
C ASP A 36 6.70 -6.47 -15.62
N LYS A 37 6.73 -5.22 -16.09
CA LYS A 37 7.36 -4.11 -15.37
C LYS A 37 6.65 -3.86 -14.02
N HIS A 38 5.32 -3.90 -14.00
CA HIS A 38 4.52 -3.73 -12.77
C HIS A 38 4.71 -4.91 -11.83
N LYS A 39 4.60 -6.14 -12.34
CA LYS A 39 4.82 -7.37 -11.57
C LYS A 39 6.21 -7.39 -10.91
N LYS A 40 7.27 -7.08 -11.67
CA LYS A 40 8.65 -7.00 -11.16
C LYS A 40 8.80 -5.90 -10.12
N LYS A 41 8.22 -4.71 -10.36
CA LYS A 41 8.29 -3.58 -9.42
C LYS A 41 7.57 -3.90 -8.11
N PHE A 42 6.37 -4.47 -8.18
CA PHE A 42 5.61 -4.91 -7.03
C PHE A 42 6.37 -5.96 -6.22
N ARG A 43 6.89 -7.00 -6.89
CA ARG A 43 7.71 -8.04 -6.23
C ARG A 43 8.91 -7.43 -5.50
N HIS A 44 9.59 -6.47 -6.12
CA HIS A 44 10.72 -5.79 -5.48
C HIS A 44 10.29 -5.02 -4.22
N ILE A 45 9.17 -4.30 -4.27
CA ILE A 45 8.61 -3.60 -3.10
C ILE A 45 8.20 -4.59 -2.01
N CYS A 46 7.51 -5.69 -2.35
CA CYS A 46 7.19 -6.75 -1.38
C CYS A 46 8.46 -7.28 -0.72
N ASN A 47 9.52 -7.55 -1.47
CA ASN A 47 10.77 -8.07 -0.92
C ASN A 47 11.40 -7.07 0.07
N LEU A 48 11.34 -5.77 -0.19
CA LEU A 48 11.81 -4.76 0.76
C LEU A 48 10.99 -4.80 2.06
N ILE A 49 9.66 -4.89 1.95
CA ILE A 49 8.76 -4.98 3.10
C ILE A 49 9.02 -6.25 3.91
N PHE A 50 9.08 -7.41 3.24
CA PHE A 50 9.33 -8.71 3.86
C PHE A 50 10.68 -8.79 4.58
N ASN A 51 11.71 -8.11 4.06
CA ASN A 51 13.03 -8.06 4.68
C ASN A 51 13.22 -6.84 5.61
N ARG A 52 12.15 -6.06 5.86
CA ARG A 52 12.18 -4.83 6.68
C ARG A 52 13.26 -3.81 6.24
N LEU A 53 13.56 -3.79 4.94
CA LEU A 53 14.56 -2.90 4.36
C LEU A 53 13.94 -1.54 4.07
N LYS A 54 14.59 -0.49 4.55
CA LYS A 54 14.14 0.90 4.32
C LYS A 54 14.57 1.38 2.95
N ASN A 55 13.60 1.70 2.09
CA ASN A 55 13.85 2.40 0.83
C ASN A 55 12.74 3.42 0.56
N ARG A 56 12.97 4.67 0.95
CA ARG A 56 12.00 5.76 0.84
C ARG A 56 11.60 6.11 -0.59
N ASP A 57 12.37 5.71 -1.59
CA ASP A 57 12.02 5.92 -3.00
C ASP A 57 10.97 4.94 -3.51
N LEU A 58 10.79 3.81 -2.81
CA LEU A 58 9.94 2.71 -3.24
C LEU A 58 8.80 2.42 -2.27
N TYR A 59 9.03 2.58 -0.98
CA TYR A 59 8.05 2.37 0.07
C TYR A 59 8.34 3.29 1.25
N ASP A 60 7.39 4.16 1.60
CA ASP A 60 7.61 5.17 2.62
C ASP A 60 6.32 5.57 3.32
N LYS A 61 6.46 6.22 4.48
CA LYS A 61 5.35 6.78 5.23
C LYS A 61 4.75 7.99 4.53
N GLU A 62 3.44 8.12 4.61
CA GLU A 62 2.67 9.28 4.15
C GLU A 62 1.84 9.85 5.31
N GLU A 63 2.41 9.86 6.52
CA GLU A 63 1.79 10.38 7.75
C GLU A 63 1.88 11.93 7.80
N ILE A 64 1.04 12.61 7.03
CA ILE A 64 1.00 14.08 6.95
C ILE A 64 0.43 14.73 8.22
N ASN A 65 -0.47 14.03 8.90
CA ASN A 65 -1.14 14.46 10.13
C ASN A 65 -1.67 13.25 10.92
N SER A 66 -2.32 13.52 12.06
CA SER A 66 -2.91 12.49 12.94
C SER A 66 -3.93 11.56 12.25
N LYS A 67 -4.67 12.03 11.24
CA LYS A 67 -5.64 11.23 10.47
C LYS A 67 -5.00 10.27 9.48
N SER A 68 -3.71 10.42 9.22
CA SER A 68 -2.95 9.60 8.26
C SER A 68 -1.97 8.66 8.94
N LYS A 69 -2.13 8.41 10.25
CA LYS A 69 -1.26 7.52 11.02
C LYS A 69 -1.29 6.10 10.44
N GLY A 70 -0.11 5.51 10.26
CA GLY A 70 0.09 4.18 9.68
C GLY A 70 -0.34 4.09 8.21
N VAL A 71 -0.31 5.21 7.47
CA VAL A 71 -0.46 5.23 6.02
C VAL A 71 0.93 5.26 5.38
N THR A 72 1.14 4.38 4.40
CA THR A 72 2.35 4.31 3.59
C THR A 72 1.99 4.34 2.11
N ALA A 73 3.00 4.43 1.24
CA ALA A 73 2.78 4.31 -0.20
C ALA A 73 3.85 3.45 -0.87
N MET A 74 3.38 2.49 -1.67
CA MET A 74 4.20 1.86 -2.70
C MET A 74 4.35 2.83 -3.88
N LYS A 75 5.59 3.20 -4.22
CA LYS A 75 5.91 4.22 -5.22
C LYS A 75 6.33 3.55 -6.52
N PHE A 76 5.43 3.57 -7.50
CA PHE A 76 5.67 3.00 -8.83
C PHE A 76 6.20 4.08 -9.77
N PHE A 77 7.28 3.73 -10.48
CA PHE A 77 7.92 4.55 -11.51
C PHE A 77 8.05 6.04 -11.15
N LYS A 78 8.59 6.34 -9.96
CA LYS A 78 8.93 7.69 -9.52
C LYS A 78 9.79 8.38 -10.60
N GLY A 79 9.40 9.58 -11.03
CA GLY A 79 10.04 10.31 -12.13
C GLY A 79 9.49 9.99 -13.54
N GLN A 80 8.58 9.01 -13.66
CA GLN A 80 7.84 8.69 -14.89
C GLN A 80 6.34 8.87 -14.63
N SER A 81 5.54 7.79 -14.59
CA SER A 81 4.11 7.86 -14.27
C SER A 81 3.86 8.32 -12.83
N ASN A 82 4.79 8.04 -11.91
CA ASN A 82 4.73 8.44 -10.50
C ASN A 82 3.46 7.94 -9.79
N ASP A 83 3.00 6.75 -10.15
CA ASP A 83 1.80 6.16 -9.56
C ASP A 83 2.06 5.73 -8.12
N ARG A 84 1.03 5.79 -7.28
CA ARG A 84 1.08 5.37 -5.88
C ARG A 84 0.00 4.36 -5.60
N ILE A 85 0.34 3.33 -4.84
CA ILE A 85 -0.65 2.54 -4.12
C ILE A 85 -0.51 2.92 -2.65
N TYR A 86 -1.52 3.63 -2.14
CA TYR A 86 -1.59 4.00 -0.74
C TYR A 86 -2.00 2.78 0.08
N CYS A 87 -1.26 2.54 1.15
CA CYS A 87 -1.38 1.35 1.97
C CYS A 87 -1.69 1.72 3.42
N ARG A 88 -2.34 0.78 4.13
CA ARG A 88 -2.54 0.85 5.57
C ARG A 88 -1.66 -0.21 6.24
N GLU A 89 -0.83 0.20 7.19
CA GLU A 89 -0.01 -0.69 8.00
C GLU A 89 -0.65 -0.95 9.37
N LEU A 90 -0.82 -2.21 9.75
CA LEU A 90 -1.30 -2.56 11.08
C LEU A 90 -0.65 -3.85 11.58
N THR A 91 -0.68 -4.06 12.89
CA THR A 91 -0.23 -5.29 13.53
C THR A 91 -1.44 -6.01 14.09
N LEU A 92 -1.61 -7.27 13.70
CA LEU A 92 -2.68 -8.13 14.20
C LEU A 92 -2.39 -8.63 15.61
N LYS A 93 -3.40 -9.25 16.24
CA LYS A 93 -3.29 -9.78 17.62
C LYS A 93 -2.22 -10.87 17.76
N ASP A 94 -2.02 -11.67 16.71
CA ASP A 94 -1.00 -12.71 16.60
C ASP A 94 0.41 -12.15 16.29
N LYS A 95 0.57 -10.82 16.29
CA LYS A 95 1.79 -10.07 15.96
C LYS A 95 2.17 -10.07 14.48
N THR A 96 1.33 -10.59 13.60
CA THR A 96 1.54 -10.49 12.15
C THR A 96 1.49 -9.02 11.72
N PHE A 97 2.52 -8.56 11.01
CA PHE A 97 2.57 -7.22 10.43
C PHE A 97 1.92 -7.24 9.05
N VAL A 98 0.91 -6.40 8.85
CA VAL A 98 0.07 -6.41 7.66
C VAL A 98 0.18 -5.09 6.92
N VAL A 99 0.43 -5.17 5.61
CA VAL A 99 0.38 -4.03 4.68
C VAL A 99 -0.78 -4.22 3.72
N ILE A 100 -1.83 -3.40 3.84
CA ILE A 100 -3.02 -3.48 2.99
C ILE A 100 -2.93 -2.46 1.87
N THR A 101 -2.79 -2.90 0.62
CA THR A 101 -2.93 -2.04 -0.56
C THR A 101 -4.37 -1.55 -0.66
N SER A 102 -4.59 -0.26 -0.43
CA SER A 102 -5.91 0.31 -0.16
C SER A 102 -6.46 1.15 -1.31
N GLU A 103 -5.70 2.08 -1.88
CA GLU A 103 -6.17 2.95 -2.97
C GLU A 103 -5.07 3.13 -4.02
N LEU A 104 -5.42 2.95 -5.30
CA LEU A 104 -4.56 3.29 -6.43
C LEU A 104 -4.68 4.79 -6.73
N PHE A 105 -3.55 5.42 -7.00
CA PHE A 105 -3.49 6.81 -7.43
C PHE A 105 -2.50 6.94 -8.58
N GLU A 106 -3.02 6.87 -9.80
CA GLU A 106 -2.25 7.01 -11.03
C GLU A 106 -1.89 8.48 -11.31
N LYS A 107 -0.73 8.68 -11.96
CA LYS A 107 -0.29 9.97 -12.50
C LYS A 107 -0.26 11.07 -11.45
N LYS A 108 0.40 10.84 -10.31
CA LYS A 108 0.60 11.87 -9.27
C LYS A 108 1.37 13.06 -9.85
N LYS A 109 0.64 14.13 -10.19
CA LYS A 109 1.18 15.34 -10.86
C LYS A 109 2.00 16.26 -9.96
N SER A 110 1.82 16.21 -8.63
CA SER A 110 2.49 17.12 -7.70
C SER A 110 3.35 16.39 -6.67
N GLN A 111 4.58 16.88 -6.49
CA GLN A 111 5.49 16.44 -5.42
C GLN A 111 5.01 16.90 -4.04
N LYS A 112 4.36 18.07 -3.96
CA LYS A 112 3.74 18.55 -2.72
C LYS A 112 2.40 17.85 -2.51
N VAL A 113 2.08 17.54 -1.25
CA VAL A 113 0.74 17.08 -0.88
C VAL A 113 -0.23 18.25 -1.07
N LYS A 114 -1.00 18.22 -2.17
CA LYS A 114 -2.07 19.19 -2.45
C LYS A 114 -3.41 18.47 -2.44
N GLY A 115 -4.46 19.14 -1.91
CA GLY A 115 -5.87 18.74 -1.91
C GLY A 115 -6.16 17.25 -2.10
N LYS A 116 -6.32 16.82 -3.36
CA LYS A 116 -6.67 15.43 -3.73
C LYS A 116 -5.74 14.36 -3.12
N ASN A 117 -4.43 14.58 -3.10
CA ASN A 117 -3.48 13.63 -2.51
C ASN A 117 -3.69 13.48 -1.01
N ARG A 118 -3.94 14.61 -0.33
CA ARG A 118 -4.21 14.64 1.11
C ARG A 118 -5.49 13.87 1.42
N ASN A 119 -6.54 14.12 0.65
CA ASN A 119 -7.84 13.48 0.87
C ASN A 119 -7.75 11.97 0.72
N ILE A 120 -7.03 11.44 -0.28
CA ILE A 120 -6.84 9.99 -0.43
C ILE A 120 -6.08 9.42 0.77
N ILE A 121 -5.01 10.09 1.22
CA ILE A 121 -4.21 9.64 2.35
C ILE A 121 -5.02 9.64 3.66
N GLU A 122 -5.75 10.71 3.96
CA GLU A 122 -6.62 10.77 5.14
C GLU A 122 -7.77 9.75 5.05
N LYS A 123 -8.32 9.52 3.85
CA LYS A 123 -9.33 8.50 3.57
C LYS A 123 -8.77 7.11 3.91
N VAL A 124 -7.58 6.76 3.42
CA VAL A 124 -6.91 5.48 3.76
C VAL A 124 -6.62 5.36 5.25
N GLY A 125 -6.16 6.43 5.89
CA GLY A 125 -5.91 6.44 7.34
C GLY A 125 -7.16 6.21 8.18
N SER A 126 -8.33 6.57 7.66
CA SER A 126 -9.63 6.33 8.31
C SER A 126 -10.17 4.90 8.15
N TYR A 127 -9.49 4.03 7.38
CA TYR A 127 -9.93 2.67 7.17
C TYR A 127 -9.59 1.77 8.36
N GLU A 128 -10.57 0.97 8.73
CA GLU A 128 -10.46 -0.12 9.69
C GLU A 128 -10.68 -1.41 8.92
N TYR A 129 -9.84 -2.41 9.15
CA TYR A 129 -9.83 -3.61 8.35
C TYR A 129 -10.11 -4.86 9.16
N GLU A 130 -10.97 -5.70 8.61
CA GLU A 130 -11.06 -7.13 8.91
C GLU A 130 -10.24 -7.89 7.86
N ILE A 131 -9.34 -8.77 8.31
CA ILE A 131 -8.44 -9.51 7.43
C ILE A 131 -8.99 -10.92 7.21
N SER A 132 -9.18 -11.29 5.94
CA SER A 132 -9.60 -12.62 5.51
C SER A 132 -8.52 -13.29 4.64
N GLU A 133 -8.52 -14.63 4.64
CA GLU A 133 -7.62 -15.47 3.82
C GLU A 133 -8.15 -15.74 2.40
#